data_AF-A0AAV0UPL5-F1
#
_entry.id   AF-A0AAV0UPL5-F1
#
_cell.length_a   1.000
_cell.length_b   1.000
_cell.length_c   1.000
_cell.angle_alpha   90.00
_cell.angle_beta   90.00
_cell.angle_gamma   90.00
#
_symmetry.space_group_name_H-M   'P 1'
#
loop_
_entity.id
_entity.type
_entity.pdbx_description
1 polymer ?
#
loop_
_entity_poly.entity_id
_entity_poly.type
_entity_poly.pdbx_seq_one_letter_code
_entity_poly.pdbx_strand_id
1 'polypeptide(L)'
;MPQHEHMEMHRKRHGVRMDAVEKKRKKEAREVHRRSQFAQKVHGLRAKLYNQKRFKEKAAMKKTLALHNERTNKHANDDEIPDAIL
;
A
#
# COMPACT_ATOMS: atom_id res chain seq x y z
N MET A 1 26.81 -20.17 2.96
CA MET A 1 25.56 -19.38 2.85
C MET A 1 25.06 -19.12 4.27
N PRO A 2 24.58 -17.91 4.61
CA PRO A 2 23.92 -17.67 5.90
C PRO A 2 22.74 -18.64 6.03
N GLN A 3 22.74 -19.46 7.07
CA GLN A 3 21.66 -20.40 7.34
C GLN A 3 20.62 -19.73 8.26
N HIS A 4 19.33 -20.01 8.03
CA HIS A 4 18.19 -19.53 8.83
C HIS A 4 17.99 -17.99 8.86
N GLU A 5 17.13 -17.52 9.77
CA GLU A 5 16.75 -16.12 10.00
C GLU A 5 17.85 -15.28 10.70
N HIS A 6 19.09 -15.39 10.23
CA HIS A 6 20.25 -14.76 10.86
C HIS A 6 20.08 -13.24 11.04
N MET A 7 19.45 -12.55 10.09
CA MET A 7 19.20 -11.11 10.19
C MET A 7 18.16 -10.74 11.25
N GLU A 8 17.13 -11.56 11.45
CA GLU A 8 16.13 -11.31 12.49
C GLU A 8 16.67 -11.63 13.87
N MET A 9 17.43 -12.73 14.00
CA MET A 9 18.15 -13.05 15.22
C MET A 9 19.10 -11.93 15.63
N HIS A 10 19.84 -11.36 14.68
CA HIS A 10 20.71 -10.21 14.95
C HIS A 10 19.93 -8.99 15.44
N ARG A 11 18.79 -8.67 14.82
CA ARG A 11 17.92 -7.56 15.26
C ARG A 11 17.32 -7.80 16.65
N LYS A 12 16.95 -9.04 16.98
CA LYS A 12 16.43 -9.40 18.31
C LYS A 12 17.51 -9.29 19.39
N ARG A 13 18.75 -9.70 19.08
CA ARG A 13 19.89 -9.69 20.02
C ARG A 13 20.52 -8.31 20.22
N HIS A 14 20.71 -7.56 19.13
CA HIS A 14 21.47 -6.30 19.13
C HIS A 14 20.62 -5.07 18.81
N GLY A 15 19.32 -5.27 18.59
CA GLY A 15 18.41 -4.19 18.25
C GLY A 15 18.57 -3.67 16.82
N VAL A 16 18.04 -2.48 16.60
CA VAL A 16 18.19 -1.71 15.36
C VAL A 16 19.02 -0.46 15.64
N ARG A 17 19.49 0.19 14.57
CA ARG A 17 20.18 1.47 14.67
C ARG A 17 19.30 2.49 15.42
N MET A 18 19.88 3.24 16.36
CA MET A 18 19.13 4.13 17.25
C MET A 18 18.24 5.14 16.50
N ASP A 19 18.70 5.65 15.35
CA ASP A 19 17.98 6.62 14.52
C ASP A 19 17.11 5.97 13.42
N ALA A 20 16.95 4.64 13.39
CA ALA A 20 16.24 3.94 12.34
C ALA A 20 14.77 4.36 12.25
N VAL A 21 14.11 4.53 13.40
CA VAL A 21 12.70 4.94 13.48
C VAL A 21 12.51 6.35 12.93
N GLU A 22 13.36 7.29 13.37
CA GLU A 22 13.29 8.67 12.90
C GLU A 22 13.57 8.79 11.40
N LYS A 23 14.56 8.05 10.91
CA LYS A 23 14.88 8.00 9.47
C LYS A 23 13.72 7.45 8.66
N LYS A 24 13.08 6.38 9.13
CA LYS A 24 11.91 5.78 8.49
C LYS A 24 10.76 6.78 8.44
N ARG A 25 10.42 7.41 9.57
CA ARG A 25 9.38 8.46 9.65
C ARG A 25 9.65 9.62 8.69
N LYS A 26 10.86 10.19 8.71
CA LYS A 26 11.24 11.29 7.81
C LYS A 26 11.27 10.84 6.34
N LYS A 27 11.56 9.57 6.06
CA LYS A 27 11.53 9.03 4.68
C LYS A 27 10.10 8.92 4.17
N GLU A 28 9.20 8.36 4.97
CA GLU A 28 7.76 8.23 4.64
C GLU A 28 7.12 9.61 4.45
N ALA A 29 7.36 10.55 5.36
CA ALA A 29 6.85 11.92 5.24
C ALA A 29 7.33 12.61 3.95
N ARG A 30 8.60 12.41 3.55
CA ARG A 30 9.16 12.99 2.32
C ARG A 30 8.76 12.24 1.05
N GLU A 31 8.19 11.04 1.16
CA GLU A 31 7.87 10.20 0.01
C GLU A 31 6.83 10.86 -0.89
N VAL A 32 5.86 11.58 -0.30
CA VAL A 32 4.81 12.29 -1.06
C VAL A 32 5.40 13.34 -2.00
N HIS A 33 6.30 14.20 -1.50
CA HIS A 33 6.96 15.22 -2.31
C HIS A 33 7.89 14.59 -3.36
N ARG A 34 8.67 13.58 -2.97
CA ARG A 34 9.57 12.87 -3.90
C ARG A 34 8.80 12.20 -5.03
N ARG A 35 7.64 11.62 -4.73
CA ARG A 35 6.79 10.93 -5.71
C ARG A 35 6.20 11.92 -6.72
N SER A 36 5.75 13.08 -6.27
CA SER A 36 5.27 14.16 -7.15
C SER A 36 6.39 14.70 -8.04
N GLN A 37 7.56 14.99 -7.43
CA GLN A 37 8.74 15.44 -8.16
C GLN A 37 9.21 14.42 -9.21
N PHE A 38 9.20 13.13 -8.88
CA PHE A 38 9.56 12.07 -9.82
C PHE A 38 8.59 11.99 -11.00
N ALA A 39 7.28 12.12 -10.75
CA ALA A 39 6.27 12.12 -11.80
C ALA A 39 6.46 13.27 -12.81
N GLN A 40 6.86 14.45 -12.33
CA GLN A 40 7.08 15.63 -13.17
C GLN A 40 8.37 15.52 -14.00
N LYS A 41 9.41 14.89 -13.45
CA LYS A 41 10.75 14.83 -14.06
C LYS A 41 11.00 13.60 -14.94
N VAL A 42 10.19 12.55 -14.81
CA VAL A 42 10.39 11.31 -15.56
C VAL A 42 9.87 11.45 -16.99
N HIS A 43 10.66 11.03 -17.98
CA HIS A 43 10.32 11.08 -19.40
C HIS A 43 10.42 9.70 -20.07
N GLY A 44 9.88 9.59 -21.28
CA GLY A 44 9.96 8.40 -22.12
C GLY A 44 9.24 7.17 -21.55
N LEU A 45 9.79 5.97 -21.81
CA LEU A 45 9.20 4.70 -21.41
C LEU A 45 9.01 4.58 -19.88
N ARG A 46 9.94 5.13 -19.10
CA ARG A 46 9.87 5.11 -17.62
C ARG A 46 8.65 5.87 -17.11
N ALA A 47 8.26 6.96 -17.77
CA ALA A 47 7.06 7.72 -17.42
C ALA A 47 5.79 6.92 -17.68
N LYS A 48 5.71 6.22 -18.83
CA LYS A 48 4.57 5.36 -19.18
C LYS A 48 4.38 4.24 -18.15
N LEU A 49 5.46 3.53 -17.80
CA LEU A 49 5.44 2.46 -16.80
C LEU A 49 5.05 3.00 -15.41
N TYR A 50 5.57 4.16 -15.03
CA TYR A 50 5.23 4.79 -13.75
C TYR A 50 3.74 5.14 -13.67
N ASN A 51 3.18 5.76 -14.71
CA ASN A 51 1.76 6.11 -14.75
C ASN A 51 0.85 4.86 -14.73
N GLN A 52 1.24 3.81 -15.46
CA GLN A 52 0.53 2.53 -15.43
C GLN A 52 0.52 1.92 -14.02
N LYS A 53 1.67 1.93 -13.33
CA LYS A 53 1.76 1.45 -11.95
C LYS A 53 0.85 2.25 -11.02
N ARG A 54 0.85 3.59 -11.14
CA ARG A 54 0.02 4.48 -10.31
C ARG A 54 -1.47 4.30 -10.57
N PHE A 55 -1.88 4.04 -11.81
CA PHE A 55 -3.27 3.73 -12.12
C PHE A 55 -3.72 2.45 -11.44
N LYS A 56 -2.93 1.36 -11.54
CA LYS A 56 -3.23 0.08 -10.88
C LYS A 56 -3.33 0.22 -9.35
N GLU A 57 -2.40 0.94 -8.73
CA GLU A 57 -2.41 1.21 -7.29
C GLU A 57 -3.69 1.97 -6.86
N LYS A 58 -4.07 3.03 -7.60
CA LYS A 58 -5.30 3.79 -7.30
C LYS A 58 -6.56 2.94 -7.47
N ALA A 59 -6.64 2.14 -8.53
CA ALA A 59 -7.77 1.27 -8.78
C ALA A 59 -7.91 0.20 -7.69
N ALA A 60 -6.81 -0.43 -7.27
CA ALA A 60 -6.80 -1.39 -6.17
C ALA A 60 -7.29 -0.73 -4.87
N MET A 61 -6.75 0.44 -4.51
CA MET A 61 -7.17 1.18 -3.31
C MET A 61 -8.65 1.57 -3.35
N LYS A 62 -9.17 2.02 -4.50
CA LYS A 62 -10.59 2.35 -4.65
C LYS A 62 -11.47 1.12 -4.40
N LYS A 63 -11.08 -0.05 -4.94
CA LYS A 63 -11.79 -1.32 -4.72
C LYS A 63 -11.75 -1.75 -3.25
N THR A 64 -10.60 -1.64 -2.59
CA THR A 64 -10.49 -2.01 -1.16
C THR A 64 -11.33 -1.12 -0.26
N LEU A 65 -11.43 0.18 -0.58
CA LEU A 65 -12.30 1.11 0.15
C LEU A 65 -13.78 0.81 -0.09
N ALA A 66 -14.18 0.53 -1.33
CA ALA A 66 -15.54 0.13 -1.64
C ALA A 66 -15.95 -1.14 -0.88
N LEU A 67 -15.12 -2.18 -0.92
CA LEU A 67 -15.35 -3.43 -0.18
C LEU A 67 -15.44 -3.20 1.33
N HIS A 68 -14.57 -2.35 1.90
CA HIS A 68 -14.62 -2.02 3.31
C HIS A 68 -15.95 -1.32 3.68
N ASN A 69 -16.37 -0.36 2.85
CA ASN A 69 -17.60 0.41 3.07
C ASN A 69 -18.86 -0.48 2.97
N GLU A 70 -18.91 -1.37 1.98
CA GLU A 70 -19.96 -2.38 1.83
C GLU A 70 -20.03 -3.30 3.05
N ARG A 71 -18.88 -3.76 3.56
CA ARG A 71 -18.82 -4.61 4.77
C ARG A 71 -19.29 -3.90 6.04
N THR A 72 -19.05 -2.58 6.15
CA THR A 72 -19.49 -1.80 7.31
C THR A 72 -20.99 -1.45 7.25
N ASN A 73 -21.56 -1.37 6.06
CA ASN A 73 -22.99 -1.12 5.84
C ASN A 73 -23.80 -2.42 5.97
N LYS A 74 -23.90 -2.94 7.19
CA LYS A 74 -24.68 -4.17 7.49
C LYS A 74 -26.20 -4.00 7.36
N HIS A 75 -26.70 -2.78 7.18
CA HIS A 75 -28.13 -2.45 7.12
C HIS A 75 -28.63 -2.10 5.70
N ALA A 76 -27.81 -2.28 4.66
CA ALA A 76 -28.21 -1.97 3.28
C ALA A 76 -28.77 -3.18 2.51
N ASN A 77 -28.85 -4.36 3.15
CA ASN A 77 -29.37 -5.59 2.52
C ASN A 77 -30.72 -6.03 3.10
N ASP A 78 -31.43 -5.16 3.83
CA ASP A 78 -32.80 -5.45 4.32
C ASP A 78 -33.88 -5.10 3.27
N ASP A 79 -33.48 -4.77 2.04
CA ASP A 79 -34.40 -4.61 0.91
C ASP A 79 -34.54 -5.95 0.17
N GLU A 80 -35.62 -6.65 0.53
CA GLU A 80 -36.37 -7.67 -0.21
C GLU A 80 -35.55 -8.65 -1.07
N ILE A 81 -35.50 -9.91 -0.63
CA ILE A 81 -35.23 -11.06 -1.49
C ILE A 81 -36.53 -11.32 -2.28
N PRO A 82 -36.66 -10.99 -3.58
CA PRO A 82 -37.58 -11.73 -4.41
C PRO A 82 -36.97 -13.12 -4.58
N ASP A 83 -37.67 -14.14 -4.10
CA ASP A 83 -37.33 -15.54 -4.22
C ASP A 83 -36.85 -15.88 -5.64
N ALA A 84 -35.54 -15.97 -5.82
CA ALA A 84 -34.96 -16.59 -7.00
C ALA A 84 -35.10 -18.11 -6.83
N ILE A 85 -36.22 -18.62 -7.32
CA ILE A 85 -36.48 -20.05 -7.49
C ILE A 85 -35.40 -20.63 -8.41
N LEU A 86 -34.66 -21.62 -7.87
CA LEU A 86 -33.76 -22.62 -8.48
C LEU A 86 -33.01 -22.25 -9.78
#